data_AF-A0A2V9YCL4-F1
#
_entry.id   AF-A0A2V9YCL4-F1
#
_cell.length_a   1.000
_cell.length_b   1.000
_cell.length_c   1.000
_cell.angle_alpha   90.00
_cell.angle_beta   90.00
_cell.angle_gamma   90.00
#
_symmetry.space_group_name_H-M   'P 1'
#
loop_
_entity.id
_entity.type
_entity.pdbx_description
1 polymer ?
#
loop_
_entity_poly.entity_id
_entity_poly.type
_entity_poly.pdbx_seq_one_letter_code
_entity_poly.pdbx_strand_id
1 'polypeptide(L)'
;MQSKASNETIWKRLYEDAVLELQPTLFVEKAKAAEKAILERLQQVESGNDSNRRELMELSDAYRTITLLQREELKDAEIPSEQRFGQLALPAINPSKRRVVG
;
A
#
# COMPACT_ATOMS: atom_id res chain seq x y z
N MET A 1 0.78 -29.11 -20.98
CA MET A 1 0.47 -27.87 -21.72
C MET A 1 -0.35 -26.98 -20.79
N GLN A 2 0.27 -26.14 -19.98
CA GLN A 2 -0.45 -25.20 -19.11
C GLN A 2 -0.76 -23.94 -19.90
N SER A 3 -2.04 -23.57 -19.90
CA SER A 3 -2.68 -22.61 -20.78
C SER A 3 -2.13 -21.19 -20.56
N LYS A 4 -1.52 -20.59 -21.59
CA LYS A 4 -1.09 -19.18 -21.61
C LYS A 4 -2.20 -18.23 -21.13
N ALA A 5 -3.45 -18.54 -21.48
CA ALA A 5 -4.63 -17.74 -21.15
C ALA A 5 -4.99 -17.72 -19.66
N SER A 6 -4.71 -18.78 -18.89
CA SER A 6 -5.04 -18.75 -17.46
C SER A 6 -4.12 -17.83 -16.68
N ASN A 7 -2.83 -17.73 -17.06
CA ASN A 7 -1.88 -16.86 -16.37
C ASN A 7 -2.09 -15.36 -16.68
N GLU A 8 -2.58 -15.03 -17.88
CA GLU A 8 -2.95 -13.65 -18.27
C GLU A 8 -4.03 -13.04 -17.38
N THR A 9 -4.96 -13.86 -16.89
CA THR A 9 -6.06 -13.41 -16.04
C THR A 9 -5.80 -13.51 -14.54
N ILE A 10 -4.85 -14.37 -14.11
CA ILE A 10 -4.63 -14.61 -12.67
C ILE A 10 -4.09 -13.35 -11.98
N TRP A 11 -3.05 -12.72 -12.54
CA TRP A 11 -2.46 -11.53 -11.93
C TRP A 11 -3.48 -10.37 -11.85
N LYS A 12 -4.35 -10.23 -12.86
CA LYS A 12 -5.41 -9.21 -12.88
C LYS A 12 -6.42 -9.40 -11.75
N ARG A 13 -6.88 -10.64 -11.55
CA ARG A 13 -7.82 -10.97 -10.46
C ARG A 13 -7.20 -10.72 -9.09
N LEU A 14 -5.97 -11.19 -8.88
CA LEU A 14 -5.28 -10.97 -7.61
C LEU A 14 -5.03 -9.48 -7.34
N TYR A 15 -4.70 -8.71 -8.38
CA TYR A 15 -4.58 -7.27 -8.29
C TYR A 15 -5.91 -6.58 -7.93
N GLU A 16 -7.00 -6.92 -8.62
CA GLU A 16 -8.34 -6.39 -8.30
C GLU A 16 -8.76 -6.74 -6.87
N ASP A 17 -8.57 -7.99 -6.45
CA ASP A 17 -8.88 -8.46 -5.10
C ASP A 17 -8.08 -7.71 -4.03
N ALA A 18 -6.84 -7.33 -4.32
CA ALA A 18 -5.99 -6.57 -3.41
C ALA A 18 -6.39 -5.09 -3.35
N VAL A 19 -6.65 -4.44 -4.49
CA VAL A 19 -7.00 -3.00 -4.54
C VAL A 19 -8.39 -2.73 -3.95
N LEU A 20 -9.30 -3.70 -4.01
CA LEU A 20 -10.64 -3.59 -3.44
C LEU A 20 -10.72 -4.02 -1.97
N GLU A 21 -9.64 -4.53 -1.38
CA GLU A 21 -9.62 -4.93 0.02
C GLU A 21 -9.56 -3.69 0.93
N LEU A 22 -10.48 -3.63 1.89
CA LEU A 22 -10.63 -2.50 2.82
C LEU A 22 -10.10 -2.84 4.22
N GLN A 23 -9.87 -4.11 4.53
CA GLN A 23 -9.29 -4.54 5.79
C GLN A 23 -7.76 -4.52 5.69
N PRO A 24 -7.04 -3.66 6.44
CA PRO A 24 -5.58 -3.52 6.32
C PRO A 24 -4.82 -4.83 6.52
N THR A 25 -5.29 -5.68 7.44
CA THR A 25 -4.66 -6.99 7.72
C THR A 25 -4.76 -7.96 6.54
N LEU A 26 -5.93 -8.01 5.88
CA LEU A 26 -6.14 -8.83 4.68
C LEU A 26 -5.50 -8.21 3.45
N PHE A 27 -5.48 -6.88 3.38
CA PHE A 27 -4.84 -6.13 2.30
C PHE A 27 -3.36 -6.50 2.20
N VAL A 28 -2.63 -6.53 3.33
CA VAL A 28 -1.20 -6.90 3.32
C VAL A 28 -0.97 -8.29 2.72
N GLU A 29 -1.82 -9.27 3.04
CA GLU A 29 -1.70 -10.62 2.50
C GLU A 29 -2.01 -10.66 1.00
N LYS A 30 -3.14 -10.06 0.60
CA LYS A 30 -3.58 -10.01 -0.80
C LYS A 30 -2.63 -9.22 -1.68
N ALA A 31 -2.10 -8.10 -1.18
CA ALA A 31 -1.14 -7.27 -1.89
C ALA A 31 0.16 -8.03 -2.19
N LYS A 32 0.66 -8.85 -1.25
CA LYS A 32 1.83 -9.71 -1.49
C LYS A 32 1.54 -10.78 -2.55
N ALA A 33 0.35 -11.38 -2.52
CA ALA A 33 -0.05 -12.36 -3.52
C ALA A 33 -0.16 -11.73 -4.92
N ALA A 34 -0.77 -10.54 -5.01
CA ALA A 34 -0.87 -9.77 -6.24
C ALA A 34 0.50 -9.36 -6.79
N GLU A 35 1.35 -8.80 -5.94
CA GLU A 35 2.71 -8.37 -6.30
C GLU A 35 3.52 -9.54 -6.88
N LYS A 36 3.48 -10.71 -6.22
CA LYS A 36 4.15 -11.92 -6.70
C LYS A 36 3.65 -12.33 -8.09
N ALA A 37 2.33 -12.38 -8.28
CA ALA A 37 1.74 -12.79 -9.56
C ALA A 37 2.07 -11.80 -10.70
N ILE A 38 2.11 -10.49 -10.40
CA ILE A 38 2.50 -9.46 -11.36
C ILE A 38 3.97 -9.64 -11.77
N LEU A 39 4.88 -9.85 -10.82
CA LEU A 39 6.30 -10.04 -11.12
C LEU A 39 6.55 -11.33 -11.93
N GLU A 40 5.90 -12.43 -11.57
CA GLU A 40 5.99 -13.69 -12.33
C GLU A 40 5.50 -13.50 -13.76
N ARG A 41 4.40 -12.76 -13.97
CA ARG A 41 3.92 -12.48 -15.32
C ARG A 41 4.85 -11.54 -16.08
N LEU A 42 5.37 -10.50 -15.43
CA LEU A 42 6.30 -9.56 -16.05
C LEU A 42 7.54 -10.29 -16.57
N GLN A 43 8.13 -11.18 -15.76
CA GLN A 43 9.25 -12.04 -16.17
C GLN A 43 8.90 -12.94 -17.36
N GLN A 44 7.70 -13.53 -17.37
CA GLN A 44 7.25 -14.39 -18.48
C GLN A 44 7.06 -13.61 -19.78
N VAL A 45 6.49 -12.41 -19.71
CA VAL A 45 6.23 -11.56 -20.90
C VAL A 45 7.53 -10.98 -21.45
N GLU A 46 8.47 -10.57 -20.59
CA GLU A 46 9.80 -10.09 -20.99
C GLU A 46 10.65 -11.19 -21.62
N SER A 47 10.54 -12.43 -21.13
CA SER A 47 11.26 -13.58 -21.68
C SER A 47 10.63 -14.13 -22.97
N GLY A 48 9.43 -13.66 -23.33
CA GLY A 48 8.68 -14.12 -24.49
C GLY A 48 9.03 -13.38 -25.77
N ASN A 49 9.09 -14.11 -26.89
CA ASN A 49 9.38 -13.56 -28.23
C ASN A 49 8.23 -12.74 -28.85
N ASP A 50 7.09 -12.65 -28.14
CA ASP A 50 5.88 -11.93 -28.54
C ASP A 50 5.48 -11.01 -27.39
N SER A 51 6.27 -9.96 -27.19
CA SER A 51 6.11 -9.02 -26.10
C SER A 51 4.88 -8.15 -26.36
N ASN A 52 3.76 -8.49 -25.72
CA ASN A 52 2.56 -7.67 -25.75
C ASN A 52 2.83 -6.37 -24.97
N ARG A 53 3.26 -5.33 -25.69
CA ARG A 53 3.64 -4.02 -25.12
C ARG A 53 2.53 -3.44 -24.23
N ARG A 54 1.26 -3.67 -24.58
CA ARG A 54 0.12 -3.24 -23.77
C ARG A 54 0.08 -3.95 -22.43
N GLU A 55 0.26 -5.27 -22.43
CA GLU A 55 0.27 -6.06 -21.19
C GLU A 55 1.45 -5.65 -20.29
N LEU A 56 2.62 -5.37 -20.85
CA LEU A 56 3.77 -4.86 -20.07
C LEU A 56 3.49 -3.52 -19.38
N MET A 57 2.77 -2.62 -20.07
CA MET A 57 2.34 -1.36 -19.46
C MET A 57 1.35 -1.61 -18.32
N GLU A 58 0.34 -2.45 -18.55
CA GLU A 58 -0.65 -2.80 -17.53
C GLU A 58 0.01 -3.45 -16.29
N LEU A 59 0.96 -4.35 -16.48
CA LEU A 59 1.73 -4.99 -15.41
C LEU A 59 2.60 -4.00 -14.63
N SER A 60 3.28 -3.09 -15.35
CA SER A 60 4.13 -2.06 -14.73
C SER A 60 3.31 -1.09 -13.89
N ASP A 61 2.14 -0.69 -14.39
CA ASP A 61 1.23 0.21 -13.68
C ASP A 61 0.61 -0.47 -12.46
N ALA A 62 0.19 -1.74 -12.59
CA ALA A 62 -0.31 -2.53 -11.47
C ALA A 62 0.75 -2.72 -10.38
N TYR A 63 1.99 -3.03 -10.76
CA TYR A 63 3.11 -3.15 -9.81
C TYR A 63 3.35 -1.85 -9.03
N ARG A 64 3.43 -0.72 -9.74
CA ARG A 64 3.62 0.59 -9.09
C ARG A 64 2.49 0.92 -8.13
N THR A 65 1.25 0.64 -8.54
CA THR A 65 0.07 0.92 -7.74
C THR A 65 0.06 0.08 -6.46
N ILE A 66 0.29 -1.23 -6.56
CA ILE A 66 0.24 -2.10 -5.37
C ILE A 66 1.37 -1.77 -4.37
N THR A 67 2.58 -1.47 -4.86
CA THR A 67 3.69 -1.04 -4.00
C THR A 67 3.41 0.31 -3.32
N LEU A 68 2.74 1.23 -4.00
CA LEU A 68 2.34 2.51 -3.40
C LEU A 68 1.31 2.29 -2.29
N LEU A 69 0.27 1.50 -2.55
CA LEU A 69 -0.77 1.20 -1.55
C LEU A 69 -0.18 0.51 -0.31
N GLN A 70 0.71 -0.46 -0.50
CA GLN A 70 1.44 -1.08 0.61
C GLN A 70 2.24 -0.08 1.45
N ARG A 71 2.86 0.92 0.83
CA ARG A 71 3.60 1.96 1.56
C ARG A 71 2.68 2.86 2.36
N GLU A 72 1.53 3.24 1.81
CA GLU A 72 0.57 4.11 2.53
C GLU A 72 -0.06 3.38 3.72
N GLU A 73 -0.47 2.11 3.55
CA GLU A 73 -0.99 1.30 4.67
C GLU A 73 0.04 1.10 5.78
N LEU A 74 1.32 0.93 5.43
CA LEU A 74 2.40 0.82 6.42
C LEU A 74 2.70 2.15 7.13
N LYS A 75 2.50 3.30 6.47
CA LYS A 75 2.65 4.62 7.12
C LYS A 75 1.53 4.91 8.11
N ASP A 76 0.30 4.51 7.79
CA ASP A 76 -0.83 4.65 8.71
C ASP A 76 -0.68 3.73 9.94
N ALA A 77 0.05 2.62 9.83
CA ALA A 77 0.40 1.74 10.95
C ALA A 77 1.46 2.33 11.91
N GLU A 78 2.23 3.35 11.49
CA GLU A 78 3.31 3.97 12.29
C GLU A 78 2.88 5.20 13.09
N ILE A 79 1.59 5.58 13.09
CA ILE A 79 1.09 6.66 13.96
C ILE A 79 0.46 6.04 15.21
N PRO A 80 1.13 6.04 16.38
CA PRO A 80 0.47 5.74 17.65
C PRO A 80 -0.73 6.66 17.82
N SER A 81 -1.88 6.04 18.04
CA SER A 81 -3.20 6.67 18.18
C SER A 81 -3.32 7.66 19.34
N GLU A 82 -2.25 7.95 20.08
CA GLU A 82 -2.22 8.94 21.18
C GLU A 82 -1.99 10.40 20.74
N GLN A 83 -1.56 10.68 19.51
CA GLN A 83 -1.19 12.06 19.13
C GLN A 83 -2.19 12.81 18.24
N ARG A 84 -3.31 12.20 17.84
CA ARG A 84 -4.28 12.85 16.92
C ARG A 84 -5.36 13.72 17.58
N PHE A 85 -5.47 13.77 18.91
CA PHE A 85 -6.45 14.63 19.58
C PHE A 85 -5.87 15.34 20.81
N GLY A 86 -5.07 16.39 20.58
CA GLY A 86 -4.53 17.20 21.68
C GLY A 86 -3.95 18.56 21.30
N GLN A 87 -4.00 19.00 20.04
CA GLN A 87 -3.49 20.31 19.63
C GLN A 87 -4.53 21.44 19.85
N LEU A 88 -5.05 21.53 21.07
CA LEU A 88 -5.68 22.75 21.62
C LEU A 88 -5.09 23.02 23.02
N ALA A 89 -3.76 22.93 23.14
CA ALA A 89 -3.07 23.44 24.32
C ALA A 89 -2.96 24.97 24.21
N LEU A 90 -3.95 25.67 24.77
CA LEU A 90 -3.80 27.07 25.17
C LEU A 90 -2.59 27.16 26.13
N PRO A 91 -1.70 28.17 26.01
CA PRO A 91 -0.62 28.32 26.96
C PRO A 91 -1.21 28.66 28.34
N ALA A 92 -0.97 27.76 29.31
CA ALA A 92 -1.31 27.99 30.70
C ALA A 92 -0.51 29.20 31.23
N ILE A 93 -1.19 30.32 31.43
CA ILE A 93 -0.71 31.42 32.26
C ILE A 93 -0.57 30.83 33.67
N ASN A 94 0.67 30.79 34.20
CA ASN A 94 0.97 30.32 35.55
C ASN A 94 0.87 31.52 36.52
N PRO A 95 -0.14 31.61 37.40
CA PRO A 95 -0.28 32.76 38.31
C PRO A 95 0.61 32.68 39.58
N SER A 96 1.44 31.66 39.77
CA SER A 96 2.10 31.42 41.07
C SER A 96 3.55 31.91 41.15
N LYS A 97 3.79 33.21 40.91
CA LYS A 97 4.93 33.95 41.50
C LYS A 97 4.56 35.40 41.80
N ARG A 98 3.70 35.62 42.79
CA ARG A 98 3.80 36.80 43.68
C ARG A 98 3.79 36.31 45.12
N ARG A 99 4.93 35.80 45.57
CA ARG A 99 5.22 35.70 47.00
C ARG A 99 5.84 37.04 47.42
N VAL A 100 5.09 37.74 48.24
CA VAL A 100 5.46 38.91 49.03
C VAL A 100 6.74 38.62 49.83
N VAL A 101 7.69 39.56 49.82
CA VAL A 101 8.62 39.79 50.94
C VAL A 101 9.22 41.19 50.82
N GLY A 102 9.10 41.98 51.90
CA GLY A 102 9.89 43.18 52.17
C GLY A 102 9.13 44.49 52.05
#